data_AF-A0AAW5IVR3-F1
#
_entry.id   AF-A0AAW5IVR3-F1
#
_cell.length_a   1.000
_cell.length_b   1.000
_cell.length_c   1.000
_cell.angle_alpha   90.00
_cell.angle_beta   90.00
_cell.angle_gamma   90.00
#
_symmetry.space_group_name_H-M   'P 1'
#
loop_
_entity.id
_entity.type
_entity.pdbx_description
1 polymer ?
#
loop_
_entity_poly.entity_id
_entity_poly.type
_entity_poly.pdbx_seq_one_letter_code
_entity_poly.pdbx_strand_id
1 'polypeptide(L)' 'MDKNSLSKKVGLLLAGCFITFNALGQTTIKGQVLDATGEPVIGVSILVKDTKNGAVSDLDGNCKLDNVKD' A
#
# COMPACT_ATOMS: atom_id res chain seq x y z
N MET A 1 -25.49 -32.29 -15.56
CA MET A 1 -24.84 -31.09 -15.00
C MET A 1 -25.30 -29.89 -15.79
N ASP A 2 -26.05 -28.98 -15.18
CA ASP A 2 -26.75 -27.91 -15.90
C ASP A 2 -25.79 -26.82 -16.36
N LYS A 3 -25.80 -26.50 -17.67
CA LYS A 3 -24.95 -25.45 -18.26
C LYS A 3 -25.10 -24.10 -17.54
N ASN A 4 -26.30 -23.78 -17.05
CA ASN A 4 -26.59 -22.57 -16.29
C ASN A 4 -25.90 -22.51 -14.91
N SER A 5 -25.68 -23.67 -14.25
CA SER A 5 -24.96 -23.76 -12.97
C SER A 5 -23.45 -23.61 -13.18
N LEU A 6 -22.94 -24.12 -14.31
CA LEU A 6 -21.53 -23.95 -14.69
C LEU A 6 -21.21 -22.50 -15.08
N SER A 7 -22.04 -21.85 -15.91
CA SER A 7 -21.84 -20.44 -16.29
C SER A 7 -21.90 -19.48 -15.09
N LYS A 8 -22.75 -19.75 -14.10
CA LYS A 8 -22.79 -18.97 -12.84
C LYS A 8 -21.53 -19.14 -11.99
N LYS A 9 -21.02 -20.37 -11.87
CA LYS A 9 -19.76 -20.67 -11.14
C LYS A 9 -18.55 -20.04 -11.83
N VAL A 10 -18.49 -20.10 -13.16
CA VAL A 10 -17.44 -19.46 -13.96
C VAL A 10 -17.50 -17.93 -13.83
N GLY A 11 -18.70 -17.35 -13.86
CA GLY A 11 -18.89 -15.91 -13.62
C GLY A 11 -18.44 -15.47 -12.22
N LEU A 12 -18.74 -16.25 -11.18
CA LEU A 12 -18.30 -15.99 -9.81
C LEU A 12 -16.77 -16.11 -9.67
N LEU A 13 -16.15 -17.08 -10.34
CA LEU A 13 -14.70 -17.27 -10.32
C LEU A 13 -13.97 -16.10 -11.01
N LEU A 14 -14.47 -15.67 -12.18
CA LEU A 14 -13.92 -14.52 -12.91
C LEU A 14 -14.04 -13.22 -12.11
N ALA A 15 -15.20 -12.97 -11.48
CA ALA A 15 -15.38 -11.80 -10.61
C ALA A 15 -14.40 -11.80 -9.42
N GLY A 16 -14.14 -12.97 -8.83
CA GLY A 16 -13.13 -13.12 -7.78
C GLY A 16 -11.71 -12.78 -8.24
N CYS A 17 -11.33 -13.17 -9.46
CA CYS A 17 -10.02 -12.84 -10.03
C CYS A 17 -9.82 -11.32 -10.24
N PHE A 18 -10.85 -10.57 -10.66
CA PHE A 18 -10.72 -9.12 -10.85
C PHE A 18 -10.47 -8.33 -9.55
N ILE A 19 -10.96 -8.84 -8.42
CA ILE A 19 -10.78 -8.18 -7.11
C ILE A 19 -9.32 -8.33 -6.64
N THR A 20 -8.71 -9.49 -6.82
CA THR A 20 -7.35 -9.76 -6.35
C THR A 20 -6.27 -9.05 -7.18
N PHE A 21 -6.50 -8.78 -8.46
CA PHE A 21 -5.54 -8.02 -9.30
C PHE A 21 -5.28 -6.60 -8.78
N ASN A 22 -6.29 -5.92 -8.20
CA ASN A 22 -6.14 -4.57 -7.68
C ASN A 22 -5.35 -4.52 -6.34
N ALA A 23 -5.27 -5.64 -5.63
CA ALA A 23 -4.59 -5.71 -4.33
C ALA A 23 -3.06 -5.90 -4.44
N LEU A 24 -2.57 -6.39 -5.58
CA LEU A 24 -1.15 -6.75 -5.75
C LEU A 24 -0.25 -5.59 -6.23
N GLY A 25 -0.82 -4.42 -6.55
CA GLY A 25 -0.09 -3.25 -7.08
C GLY A 25 0.31 -2.20 -6.04
N GLN A 26 0.38 -2.54 -4.76
CA GLN A 26 0.68 -1.57 -3.70
C GLN A 26 2.19 -1.42 -3.50
N THR A 27 2.76 -0.25 -3.78
CA THR A 27 4.18 0.05 -3.51
C THR A 27 4.38 0.47 -2.06
N THR A 28 5.41 -0.07 -1.40
CA THR A 28 5.84 0.34 -0.06
C THR A 28 7.14 1.12 -0.13
N ILE A 29 7.16 2.34 0.39
CA ILE A 29 8.37 3.14 0.53
C ILE A 29 8.82 3.09 1.98
N LYS A 30 10.12 2.85 2.18
CA LYS A 30 10.77 2.91 3.49
C LYS A 30 11.88 3.95 3.44
N GLY A 31 12.12 4.64 4.54
CA GLY A 31 13.18 5.63 4.65
C GLY A 31 13.53 5.92 6.10
N GLN A 32 14.55 6.75 6.28
CA GLN A 32 14.97 7.27 7.58
C GLN A 32 15.10 8.78 7.49
N VAL A 33 14.57 9.48 8.48
CA VAL A 33 14.65 10.94 8.59
C VAL A 33 15.83 11.29 9.48
N LEU A 34 16.80 11.98 8.88
CA LEU A 34 18.00 12.45 9.55
C LEU A 34 18.07 13.97 9.53
N ASP A 35 18.69 14.56 10.53
CA ASP A 35 19.00 15.99 10.54
C ASP A 35 20.29 16.32 9.75
N ALA A 36 20.71 17.58 9.77
CA ALA A 36 21.92 18.04 9.07
C ALA A 36 23.23 17.45 9.65
N THR A 37 23.20 16.92 10.87
CA THR A 37 24.33 16.28 11.54
C THR A 37 24.36 14.76 11.34
N GLY A 38 23.27 14.19 10.80
CA GLY A 38 23.11 12.77 10.56
C GLY A 38 22.40 12.03 11.70
N GLU A 39 21.83 12.74 12.67
CA GLU A 39 21.10 12.13 13.78
C GLU A 39 19.63 11.84 13.41
N PRO A 40 19.06 10.71 13.86
CA PRO A 40 17.67 10.38 13.59
C PRO A 40 16.67 11.37 14.22
N VAL A 41 15.66 11.77 13.44
CA VAL A 41 14.63 12.69 13.89
C VAL A 41 13.31 11.97 14.13
N ILE A 42 12.86 11.98 15.38
CA ILE A 42 11.65 11.30 15.85
C ILE A 42 10.40 12.16 15.65
N GLY A 43 9.25 11.53 15.39
CA GLY A 43 7.95 12.21 15.39
C GLY A 43 7.71 13.15 14.20
N VAL A 44 8.48 13.04 13.12
CA VAL A 44 8.31 13.83 11.92
C VAL A 44 7.12 13.33 11.12
N SER A 45 6.24 14.24 10.72
CA SER A 45 5.11 13.93 9.84
C SER A 45 5.54 13.95 8.37
N ILE A 46 5.27 12.86 7.68
CA ILE A 46 5.59 12.67 6.26
C ILE A 46 4.28 12.48 5.50
N LEU A 47 4.09 13.21 4.42
CA LEU A 47 2.88 13.15 3.59
C LEU A 47 3.27 12.94 2.13
N VAL A 48 2.63 11.96 1.48
CA VAL A 48 2.74 11.78 0.03
C VAL A 48 1.91 12.87 -0.65
N LYS A 49 2.58 13.67 -1.48
CA LYS A 49 2.00 14.83 -2.17
C LYS A 49 0.68 14.47 -2.87
N ASP A 50 -0.30 15.36 -2.76
CA ASP A 50 -1.63 15.23 -3.39
C ASP A 50 -2.42 13.98 -2.95
N THR A 51 -2.03 13.35 -1.84
CA THR A 51 -2.76 12.24 -1.22
C THR A 51 -3.04 12.51 0.26
N LYS A 52 -3.81 11.61 0.89
CA LYS A 52 -3.96 11.55 2.35
C LYS A 52 -3.04 10.52 3.00
N ASN A 53 -2.15 9.92 2.21
CA ASN A 53 -1.26 8.87 2.67
C ASN A 53 -0.04 9.49 3.33
N GLY A 54 0.22 9.12 4.58
CA GLY A 54 1.30 9.68 5.37
C GLY A 54 1.75 8.74 6.46
N ALA A 55 2.90 9.04 7.04
CA ALA A 55 3.52 8.29 8.12
C ALA A 55 4.17 9.25 9.12
N VAL A 56 4.44 8.75 10.31
CA VAL A 56 5.22 9.45 11.33
C VAL A 56 6.50 8.67 11.57
N SER A 57 7.64 9.36 11.70
CA SER A 57 8.90 8.69 12.01
C SER A 57 8.92 8.14 13.43
N ASP A 58 9.52 6.96 13.61
CA ASP A 58 9.67 6.29 14.90
C ASP A 58 10.86 6.82 15.72
N LEU A 59 11.23 6.11 16.79
CA LEU A 59 12.33 6.47 17.70
C LEU A 59 13.71 6.48 17.02
N ASP A 60 13.87 5.71 15.95
CA ASP A 60 15.11 5.61 15.17
C ASP A 60 15.01 6.43 13.88
N GLY A 61 14.02 7.33 13.77
CA GLY A 61 13.76 8.14 12.60
C GLY A 61 13.23 7.35 11.39
N ASN A 62 12.94 6.06 11.53
CA ASN A 62 12.47 5.25 10.41
C ASN A 62 11.01 5.56 10.08
N CYS A 63 10.67 5.48 8.79
CA CYS A 63 9.32 5.66 8.30
C CYS A 63 8.95 4.60 7.26
N LYS A 64 7.66 4.29 7.19
CA LYS A 64 7.08 3.33 6.23
C LYS A 64 5.79 3.92 5.66
N LEU A 65 5.75 4.08 4.34
CA LEU A 65 4.58 4.52 3.57
C LEU A 65 4.09 3.35 2.73
N ASP A 66 2.92 2.84 3.07
CA ASP A 66 2.27 1.74 2.36
C ASP A 66 1.33 2.27 1.27
N ASN A 67 1.12 1.52 0.19
CA ASN A 67 0.16 1.87 -0.87
C ASN A 67 0.44 3.24 -1.52
N VAL A 68 1.72 3.53 -1.77
CA VAL A 68 2.13 4.66 -2.59
C VAL A 68 1.87 4.30 -4.05
N LYS A 69 1.33 5.24 -4.83
CA LYS A 69 1.18 5.10 -6.28
C LYS A 69 2.43 5.65 -6.94
N ASP A 70 3.01 4.88 -7.84
CA ASP A 70 4.15 5.29 -8.67
C ASP A 70 3.73 6.29 -9.77
#